data_AF-A0A537DA05-F1
#
_entry.id   AF-A0A537DA05-F1
#
_cell.length_a   1.000
_cell.length_b   1.000
_cell.length_c   1.000
_cell.angle_alpha   90.00
_cell.angle_beta   90.00
_cell.angle_gamma   90.00
#
_symmetry.space_group_name_H-M   'P 1'
#
loop_
_entity.id
_entity.type
_entity.pdbx_description
1 polymer ?
#
loop_
_entity_poly.entity_id
_entity_poly.type
_entity_poly.pdbx_seq_one_letter_code
_entity_poly.pdbx_strand_id
1 'polypeptide(L)'
;MKQSDESRWRLHGVRVVHGNELDVNTPQTPGMNRAAAITAARAGAEKLWAGTVVIHPKAKTGAHHHGPVESVIYVVSGRARMKWGDRLEFTAEAGPGDF
;
A
#
# COMPACT_ATOMS: atom_id res chain seq x y z
N MET A 1 -31.93 3.94 -21.20
CA MET A 1 -30.89 3.88 -22.25
C MET A 1 -29.76 2.99 -21.73
N LYS A 2 -29.52 1.82 -22.33
CA LYS A 2 -28.33 1.01 -22.02
C LYS A 2 -27.13 1.71 -22.66
N GLN A 3 -26.17 2.17 -21.87
CA GLN A 3 -24.85 2.51 -22.41
C GLN A 3 -24.32 1.28 -23.14
N SER A 4 -23.88 1.45 -24.38
CA SER A 4 -23.29 0.38 -25.19
C SER A 4 -22.07 -0.20 -24.46
N ASP A 5 -21.95 -1.53 -24.46
CA ASP A 5 -20.90 -2.25 -23.71
C ASP A 5 -19.47 -1.75 -24.00
N GLU A 6 -19.23 -1.19 -25.20
CA GLU A 6 -17.96 -0.57 -25.58
C GLU A 6 -17.54 0.60 -24.68
N SER A 7 -18.48 1.42 -24.18
CA SER A 7 -18.13 2.60 -23.38
C SER A 7 -17.72 2.23 -21.95
N ARG A 8 -18.28 1.14 -21.40
CA ARG A 8 -18.00 0.69 -20.03
C ARG A 8 -16.55 0.23 -19.88
N TRP A 9 -16.09 -0.66 -20.77
CA TRP A 9 -14.72 -1.16 -20.70
C TRP A 9 -13.69 -0.08 -21.01
N ARG A 10 -13.98 0.78 -21.99
CA ARG A 10 -13.09 1.89 -22.37
C ARG A 10 -12.82 2.86 -21.22
N LEU A 11 -13.80 3.14 -20.37
CA LEU A 11 -13.69 4.14 -19.29
C LEU A 11 -13.46 3.53 -17.90
N HIS A 12 -13.82 2.27 -17.68
CA HIS A 12 -13.82 1.64 -16.35
C HIS A 12 -13.10 0.30 -16.29
N GLY A 13 -12.59 -0.23 -17.40
CA GLY A 13 -11.89 -1.52 -17.43
C GLY A 13 -10.51 -1.47 -16.76
N VAL A 14 -9.78 -0.37 -16.95
CA VAL A 14 -8.45 -0.18 -16.37
C VAL A 14 -8.34 1.23 -15.79
N ARG A 15 -7.65 1.35 -14.67
CA ARG A 15 -7.26 2.63 -14.10
C ARG A 15 -5.75 2.68 -13.90
N VAL A 16 -5.16 3.77 -14.35
CA VAL A 16 -3.74 4.11 -14.11
C VAL A 16 -3.70 5.27 -13.13
N VAL A 17 -2.82 5.20 -12.14
CA VAL A 17 -2.45 6.32 -11.26
C VAL A 17 -0.97 6.56 -11.47
N HIS A 18 -0.61 7.74 -11.97
CA HIS A 18 0.78 8.05 -12.26
C HIS A 18 1.56 8.36 -10.97
N GLY A 19 2.86 8.09 -10.96
CA GLY A 19 3.70 8.26 -9.77
C GLY A 19 3.79 9.70 -9.25
N ASN A 20 3.55 10.70 -10.12
CA ASN A 20 3.46 12.10 -9.74
C ASN A 20 2.07 12.52 -9.21
N GLU A 21 1.10 11.61 -9.19
CA GLU A 21 -0.25 11.88 -8.69
C GLU A 21 -0.49 11.28 -7.28
N LEU A 22 0.50 10.60 -6.71
CA LEU A 22 0.36 9.94 -5.40
C LEU A 22 -0.08 10.92 -4.32
N ASP A 23 -1.03 10.50 -3.48
CA ASP A 23 -1.54 11.31 -2.39
C ASP A 23 -0.69 11.12 -1.13
N VAL A 24 -0.01 12.19 -0.71
CA VAL A 24 0.82 12.19 0.50
C VAL A 24 0.04 12.47 1.78
N ASN A 25 -1.26 12.82 1.68
CA ASN A 25 -2.15 13.09 2.81
C ASN A 25 -2.65 11.80 3.46
N THR A 26 -1.72 10.95 3.86
CA THR A 26 -2.00 9.72 4.60
C THR A 26 -1.59 9.89 6.06
N PRO A 27 -2.16 9.13 7.00
CA PRO A 27 -1.66 9.09 8.37
C PRO A 27 -0.18 8.70 8.39
N GLN A 28 0.68 9.66 8.74
CA GLN A 28 2.12 9.45 8.77
C GLN A 28 2.57 9.00 10.16
N THR A 29 3.48 8.04 10.17
CA THR A 29 4.28 7.72 11.36
C THR A 29 5.59 8.49 11.23
N PRO A 30 6.14 9.11 12.29
CA PRO A 30 7.43 9.80 12.18
C PRO A 30 8.51 8.92 11.54
N GLY A 31 9.11 9.42 10.45
CA GLY A 31 10.12 8.69 9.67
C GLY A 31 9.57 7.65 8.68
N MET A 32 8.25 7.58 8.48
CA MET A 32 7.63 6.77 7.43
C MET A 32 6.83 7.68 6.51
N ASN A 33 7.38 7.96 5.33
CA ASN A 33 6.73 8.81 4.34
C ASN A 33 5.90 7.91 3.43
N ARG A 34 4.58 7.90 3.64
CA ARG A 34 3.62 7.14 2.84
C ARG A 34 2.99 8.02 1.78
N ALA A 35 2.80 7.48 0.58
CA ALA A 35 2.05 8.11 -0.49
C ALA A 35 1.13 7.08 -1.14
N ALA A 36 -0.17 7.37 -1.18
CA ALA A 36 -1.20 6.44 -1.64
C ALA A 36 -1.47 6.57 -3.14
N ALA A 37 -1.56 5.44 -3.84
CA ALA A 37 -1.99 5.35 -5.23
C ALA A 37 -3.45 4.90 -5.33
N ILE A 38 -3.80 3.83 -4.60
CA ILE A 38 -5.09 3.15 -4.67
C ILE A 38 -5.72 3.14 -3.28
N THR A 39 -6.89 3.75 -3.15
CA THR A 39 -7.71 3.78 -1.93
C THR A 39 -9.19 3.70 -2.31
N ALA A 40 -10.08 3.49 -1.34
CA ALA A 40 -11.53 3.62 -1.57
C ALA A 40 -11.90 5.00 -2.13
N ALA A 41 -11.46 6.07 -1.47
CA ALA A 41 -11.80 7.44 -1.86
C ALA A 41 -11.23 7.84 -3.23
N ARG A 42 -10.04 7.34 -3.58
CA ARG A 42 -9.37 7.72 -4.82
C ARG A 42 -9.75 6.82 -5.97
N ALA A 43 -9.69 5.51 -5.76
CA ALA A 43 -9.77 4.48 -6.79
C ALA A 43 -11.07 3.67 -6.77
N GLY A 44 -11.95 3.87 -5.78
CA GLY A 44 -13.12 3.01 -5.57
C GLY A 44 -12.73 1.62 -5.07
N ALA A 45 -11.52 1.45 -4.52
CA ALA A 45 -11.05 0.14 -4.07
C ALA A 45 -11.78 -0.30 -2.79
N GLU A 46 -12.34 -1.50 -2.80
CA GLU A 46 -13.11 -2.02 -1.66
C GLU A 46 -12.27 -2.85 -0.68
N LYS A 47 -11.27 -3.59 -1.20
CA LYS A 47 -10.49 -4.57 -0.41
C LYS A 47 -8.98 -4.34 -0.47
N LEU A 48 -8.55 -3.32 -1.21
CA LEU A 48 -7.14 -3.14 -1.52
C LEU A 48 -6.72 -1.69 -1.25
N TRP A 49 -5.57 -1.55 -0.59
CA TRP A 49 -4.84 -0.29 -0.48
C TRP A 49 -3.47 -0.51 -1.13
N ALA A 50 -3.04 0.41 -1.98
CA ALA A 50 -1.71 0.37 -2.57
C ALA A 50 -1.08 1.75 -2.58
N GLY A 51 0.22 1.78 -2.32
CA GLY A 51 1.01 3.00 -2.28
C GLY A 51 2.48 2.69 -2.07
N THR A 52 3.27 3.74 -1.96
CA THR A 52 4.69 3.66 -1.64
C THR A 52 4.93 4.07 -0.21
N VAL A 53 5.94 3.47 0.42
CA VAL A 53 6.46 3.94 1.70
C VAL A 53 7.97 4.07 1.65
N VAL A 54 8.49 5.22 2.07
CA VAL A 54 9.92 5.41 2.34
C VAL A 54 10.10 5.42 3.86
N ILE A 55 10.82 4.42 4.37
CA ILE A 55 11.07 4.24 5.80
C ILE A 55 12.49 4.71 6.10
N HIS A 56 12.61 5.75 6.91
CA HIS A 56 13.90 6.28 7.33
C HIS A 56 14.61 5.29 8.27
N PRO A 57 15.96 5.29 8.32
CA PRO A 57 16.71 4.44 9.23
C PRO A 57 16.20 4.56 10.68
N LYS A 58 16.01 3.42 11.35
CA LYS A 58 15.51 3.30 12.74
C LYS A 58 14.07 3.73 12.97
N ALA A 59 13.33 4.18 11.95
CA ALA A 59 11.89 4.40 12.07
C ALA A 59 11.17 3.05 12.30
N LYS A 60 10.09 3.09 13.07
CA LYS A 60 9.26 1.92 13.42
C LYS A 60 7.81 2.33 13.58
N THR A 61 6.89 1.47 13.14
CA THR A 61 5.48 1.60 13.46
C THR A 61 5.21 1.14 14.89
N GLY A 62 4.05 1.53 15.43
CA GLY A 62 3.40 0.74 16.48
C GLY A 62 2.87 -0.58 15.93
N ALA A 63 2.55 -1.51 16.83
CA ALA A 63 1.80 -2.72 16.46
C ALA A 63 0.41 -2.32 15.95
N HIS A 64 -0.03 -2.91 14.85
CA HIS A 64 -1.33 -2.69 14.24
C HIS A 64 -1.75 -3.93 13.43
N HIS A 65 -3.03 -4.03 13.11
CA HIS A 65 -3.57 -5.06 12.23
C HIS A 65 -4.12 -4.43 10.95
N HIS A 66 -4.18 -5.20 9.87
CA HIS A 66 -4.76 -4.75 8.60
C HIS A 66 -6.25 -5.11 8.47
N GLY A 67 -6.84 -5.72 9.50
CA GLY A 67 -8.23 -6.16 9.46
C GLY A 67 -8.34 -7.45 8.64
N PRO A 68 -9.43 -7.67 7.87
CA PRO A 68 -9.67 -8.92 7.16
C PRO A 68 -8.95 -9.03 5.80
N VAL A 69 -7.99 -8.16 5.49
CA VAL A 69 -7.29 -8.16 4.20
C VAL A 69 -5.94 -8.86 4.26
N GLU A 70 -5.55 -9.48 3.15
CA GLU A 70 -4.17 -9.91 2.94
C GLU A 70 -3.26 -8.70 2.72
N SER A 71 -1.97 -8.87 2.93
CA SER A 71 -1.00 -7.77 2.82
C SER A 71 0.28 -8.24 2.17
N VAL A 72 0.81 -7.40 1.29
CA VAL A 72 2.00 -7.67 0.49
C VAL A 72 2.91 -6.46 0.58
N ILE A 73 4.21 -6.68 0.71
CA ILE A 73 5.21 -5.61 0.73
C ILE A 73 6.34 -5.98 -0.23
N TYR A 74 6.36 -5.35 -1.40
CA TYR A 74 7.51 -5.46 -2.29
C TYR A 74 8.62 -4.49 -1.88
N VAL A 75 9.82 -5.00 -1.60
CA VAL A 75 10.95 -4.17 -1.19
C VAL A 75 11.73 -3.71 -2.43
N VAL A 76 11.72 -2.40 -2.68
CA VAL A 76 12.46 -1.79 -3.81
C VAL A 76 13.94 -1.62 -3.47
N SER A 77 14.26 -1.18 -2.25
CA SER A 77 15.63 -0.96 -1.79
C SER A 77 15.71 -1.00 -0.26
N GLY A 78 16.92 -1.23 0.28
CA GLY A 78 17.17 -1.28 1.71
C GLY A 78 16.83 -2.64 2.34
N ARG A 79 16.51 -2.64 3.65
CA ARG A 79 16.18 -3.84 4.41
C ARG A 79 15.03 -3.55 5.36
N ALA A 80 13.94 -4.29 5.22
CA ALA A 80 12.80 -4.25 6.11
C ALA A 80 12.87 -5.38 7.13
N ARG A 81 12.37 -5.12 8.35
CA ARG A 81 12.18 -6.14 9.39
C ARG A 81 10.75 -6.08 9.86
N MET A 82 10.06 -7.21 9.76
CA MET A 82 8.68 -7.37 10.21
C MET A 82 8.69 -8.22 11.48
N LYS A 83 7.86 -7.84 12.46
CA LYS A 83 7.64 -8.61 13.68
C LYS A 83 6.14 -8.84 13.85
N TRP A 84 5.77 -10.04 14.30
CA TRP A 84 4.36 -10.42 14.52
C TRP A 84 4.24 -11.43 15.66
N GLY A 85 3.00 -11.80 15.98
CA GLY A 85 2.64 -12.57 17.17
C GLY A 85 2.10 -11.67 18.30
N ASP A 86 1.47 -12.26 19.29
CA ASP A 86 0.79 -11.55 20.39
C ASP A 86 1.75 -10.66 21.20
N ARG A 87 3.05 -10.96 21.17
CA ARG A 87 4.12 -10.20 21.84
C ARG A 87 5.21 -9.75 20.88
N LEU A 88 4.95 -9.77 19.56
CA LEU A 88 5.94 -9.47 18.52
C LEU A 88 7.20 -10.35 18.62
N GLU A 89 7.02 -11.62 18.99
CA GLU A 89 8.09 -12.59 19.21
C GLU A 89 8.68 -13.15 17.91
N PHE A 90 7.90 -13.18 16.83
CA PHE A 90 8.38 -13.67 15.54
C PHE A 90 9.02 -12.53 14.74
N THR A 91 9.98 -12.86 13.89
CA THR A 91 10.70 -11.86 13.09
C THR A 91 11.11 -12.45 11.73
N ALA A 92 10.98 -11.65 10.69
CA ALA A 92 11.51 -11.90 9.37
C ALA A 92 12.12 -10.62 8.80
N GLU A 93 13.07 -10.78 7.88
CA GLU A 93 13.66 -9.67 7.15
C GLU A 93 13.44 -9.87 5.65
N ALA A 94 13.24 -8.77 4.94
CA ALA A 94 13.11 -8.74 3.50
C ALA A 94 14.08 -7.71 2.92
N GLY A 95 14.73 -8.09 1.82
CA GLY A 95 15.65 -7.27 1.05
C GLY A 95 15.08 -6.95 -0.34
N PRO A 96 15.84 -6.23 -1.18
CA PRO A 96 15.37 -5.80 -2.49
C PRO A 96 14.97 -6.99 -3.37
N GLY A 97 13.75 -6.94 -3.93
CA GLY A 97 13.19 -8.01 -4.76
C GLY A 97 12.27 -8.99 -4.03
N ASP A 98 12.24 -8.95 -2.69
CA ASP A 98 11.35 -9.79 -1.88
C ASP A 98 9.93 -9.22 -1.80
N PHE A 99 8.95 -10.10 -1.54
CA PHE A 99 7.52 -9.82 -1.39
C PHE A 99 7.01 -10.17 0.02
#